data_AF-M1NZ64-F1
#
_entry.id   AF-M1NZ64-F1
#
_cell.length_a   1.000
_cell.length_b   1.000
_cell.length_c   1.000
_cell.angle_alpha   90.00
_cell.angle_beta   90.00
_cell.angle_gamma   90.00
#
_symmetry.space_group_name_H-M   'P 1'
#
loop_
_entity.id
_entity.type
_entity.pdbx_description
1 polymer ?
#
loop_
_entity_poly.entity_id
_entity_poly.type
_entity_poly.pdbx_seq_one_letter_code
_entity_poly.pdbx_strand_id
1 'polypeptide(L)'
;MPGAAVVQEHMVETHPSLTDDCYVKVFTGDDEMADDLEPQFVIPIDKLFPAKQAAQLKAAVGKSMWQAVHIPTTVSRTCDGGTTSRWSAMQIGMSFIGAYKMCAGEAAVADLAFAAKHAGVIQMADILPARRARGPNEPGGIKFGHFCDMVQSDRKYPNDPVRSSLEIVAAGTMLFDQIWLGSYM
;
A
#
# COMPACT_ATOMS: atom_id res chain seq x y z
N MET A 1 11.61 1.31 6.27
CA MET A 1 10.78 0.38 5.47
C MET A 1 11.59 -0.68 4.74
N PRO A 2 12.72 -0.35 4.06
CA PRO A 2 13.47 -1.34 3.27
C PRO A 2 14.17 -2.46 4.05
N GLY A 3 14.42 -2.28 5.36
CA GLY A 3 15.10 -3.27 6.21
C GLY A 3 16.37 -2.74 6.87
N ALA A 4 16.31 -1.50 7.36
CA ALA A 4 17.40 -0.80 8.05
C ALA A 4 16.98 -0.44 9.48
N ALA A 5 17.94 -0.39 10.39
CA ALA A 5 17.72 -0.24 11.83
C ALA A 5 17.66 1.23 12.27
N VAL A 6 16.92 1.52 13.35
CA VAL A 6 16.76 2.88 13.89
C VAL A 6 16.85 2.97 15.42
N VAL A 7 17.10 1.86 16.13
CA VAL A 7 17.16 1.83 17.61
C VAL A 7 18.33 1.00 18.13
N GLN A 8 18.36 -0.29 17.79
CA GLN A 8 19.33 -1.22 18.38
C GLN A 8 20.71 -1.05 17.75
N GLU A 9 21.75 -1.18 18.58
CA GLU A 9 23.15 -1.28 18.14
C GLU A 9 23.43 -2.64 17.49
N HIS A 10 24.45 -2.72 16.63
CA HIS A 10 24.96 -3.95 16.01
C HIS A 10 23.91 -4.73 15.20
N MET A 11 23.05 -4.00 14.49
CA MET A 11 22.08 -4.61 13.57
C MET A 11 22.71 -4.95 12.23
N VAL A 12 22.21 -6.03 11.62
CA VAL A 12 22.44 -6.34 10.22
C VAL A 12 21.26 -5.83 9.40
N GLU A 13 21.53 -5.32 8.20
CA GLU A 13 20.56 -4.61 7.38
C GLU A 13 20.47 -5.21 5.97
N THR A 14 19.35 -4.97 5.28
CA THR A 14 19.20 -5.36 3.87
C THR A 14 20.10 -4.51 2.98
N HIS A 15 20.71 -5.11 1.96
CA HIS A 15 21.46 -4.35 0.95
C HIS A 15 20.51 -3.40 0.18
N PRO A 16 20.74 -2.07 0.16
CA PRO A 16 19.78 -1.12 -0.42
C PRO A 16 19.44 -1.36 -1.89
N SER A 17 20.38 -1.84 -2.71
CA SER A 17 20.11 -2.15 -4.12
C SER A 17 19.24 -3.39 -4.35
N LEU A 18 18.94 -4.17 -3.31
CA LEU A 18 18.01 -5.31 -3.39
C LEU A 18 16.59 -4.91 -2.94
N THR A 19 16.42 -3.70 -2.43
CA THR A 19 15.19 -3.18 -1.84
C THR A 19 14.91 -1.73 -2.26
N ASP A 20 15.43 -1.32 -3.43
CA ASP A 20 15.33 0.06 -3.96
C ASP A 20 13.91 0.41 -4.44
N ASP A 21 13.07 -0.60 -4.63
CA ASP A 21 11.65 -0.48 -4.94
C ASP A 21 10.75 -0.28 -3.70
N CYS A 22 11.32 -0.38 -2.50
CA CYS A 22 10.61 -0.27 -1.24
C CYS A 22 10.55 1.18 -0.74
N TYR A 23 9.34 1.71 -0.54
CA TYR A 23 9.14 3.08 -0.07
C TYR A 23 7.80 3.28 0.64
N VAL A 24 7.66 4.44 1.27
CA VAL A 24 6.40 4.93 1.84
C VAL A 24 6.12 6.31 1.26
N LYS A 25 4.92 6.53 0.76
CA LYS A 25 4.39 7.86 0.43
C LYS A 25 3.08 8.10 1.15
N VAL A 26 2.66 9.35 1.22
CA VAL A 26 1.38 9.74 1.81
C VAL A 26 0.49 10.47 0.82
N PHE A 27 -0.82 10.40 1.05
CA PHE A 27 -1.80 11.27 0.41
C PHE A 27 -2.83 11.72 1.44
N THR A 28 -3.42 12.89 1.18
CA THR A 28 -4.49 13.47 1.98
C THR A 28 -5.41 14.27 1.06
N GLY A 29 -6.66 14.51 1.49
CA GLY A 29 -7.55 15.48 0.86
C GLY A 29 -7.41 16.89 1.42
N ASP A 30 -6.53 17.09 2.41
CA ASP A 30 -6.21 18.39 3.00
C ASP A 30 -5.02 19.04 2.27
N ASP A 31 -5.31 20.02 1.41
CA ASP A 31 -4.30 20.69 0.59
C ASP A 31 -3.27 21.44 1.45
N GLU A 32 -3.68 22.06 2.56
CA GLU A 32 -2.77 22.77 3.47
C GLU A 32 -1.74 21.80 4.08
N MET A 33 -2.22 20.62 4.50
CA MET A 33 -1.33 19.58 5.02
C MET A 33 -0.41 19.05 3.92
N ALA A 34 -0.95 18.79 2.72
CA ALA A 34 -0.16 18.28 1.61
C ALA A 34 0.98 19.25 1.21
N ASP A 35 0.74 20.55 1.27
CA ASP A 35 1.72 21.60 0.92
C ASP A 35 2.82 21.76 1.98
N ASP A 36 2.54 21.44 3.25
CA ASP A 36 3.52 21.47 4.35
C ASP A 36 4.45 20.25 4.36
N LEU A 37 4.15 19.21 3.60
CA LEU A 37 4.98 18.01 3.50
C LEU A 37 6.06 18.13 2.42
N GLU A 38 7.21 17.51 2.67
CA GLU A 38 8.27 17.39 1.69
C GLU A 38 7.76 16.63 0.43
N PRO A 39 7.75 17.25 -0.77
CA PRO A 39 7.07 16.72 -1.95
C PRO A 39 7.52 15.32 -2.37
N GLN A 40 8.75 14.91 -2.07
CA GLN A 40 9.24 13.57 -2.42
C GLN A 40 8.43 12.44 -1.77
N PHE A 41 7.80 12.69 -0.62
CA PHE A 41 6.99 11.72 0.13
C PHE A 41 5.50 11.81 -0.17
N VAL A 42 5.05 12.75 -1.00
CA VAL A 42 3.63 12.97 -1.28
C VAL A 42 3.22 12.29 -2.59
N ILE A 43 2.03 11.70 -2.62
CA ILE A 43 1.31 11.34 -3.84
C ILE A 43 0.43 12.56 -4.19
N PRO A 44 0.80 13.36 -5.19
CA PRO A 44 0.13 14.63 -5.48
C PRO A 44 -1.18 14.41 -6.24
N ILE A 45 -2.32 14.43 -5.55
CA ILE A 45 -3.65 14.14 -6.14
C ILE A 45 -3.94 15.07 -7.33
N ASP A 46 -3.78 16.38 -7.17
CA ASP A 46 -4.08 17.36 -8.23
C ASP A 46 -3.15 17.26 -9.44
N LYS A 47 -1.96 16.67 -9.30
CA LYS A 47 -1.05 16.42 -10.42
C LYS A 47 -1.38 15.12 -11.15
N LEU A 48 -1.93 14.13 -10.45
CA LEU A 48 -2.17 12.80 -10.99
C LEU A 48 -3.56 12.64 -11.60
N PHE A 49 -4.54 13.41 -11.15
CA PHE A 49 -5.95 13.27 -11.52
C PHE A 49 -6.50 14.53 -12.20
N PRO A 50 -7.39 14.40 -13.20
CA PRO A 50 -8.16 15.52 -13.73
C PRO A 50 -8.94 16.24 -12.62
N ALA A 51 -9.11 17.56 -12.72
CA ALA A 51 -9.65 18.41 -11.65
C ALA A 51 -10.96 17.88 -11.02
N LYS A 52 -11.90 17.37 -11.83
CA LYS A 52 -13.16 16.79 -11.33
C LYS A 52 -12.91 15.54 -10.48
N GLN A 53 -12.04 14.64 -10.93
CA GLN A 53 -11.68 13.43 -10.19
C GLN A 53 -10.87 13.76 -8.93
N ALA A 54 -9.91 14.68 -9.04
CA ALA A 54 -9.13 15.16 -7.90
C ALA A 54 -10.05 15.72 -6.80
N ALA A 55 -11.02 16.58 -7.15
CA ALA A 55 -11.99 17.12 -6.20
C ALA A 55 -12.83 16.01 -5.52
N GLN A 56 -13.27 14.99 -6.27
CA GLN A 56 -14.01 13.85 -5.71
C GLN A 56 -13.15 13.03 -4.75
N LEU A 57 -11.89 12.75 -5.12
CA LEU A 57 -10.97 11.99 -4.28
C LEU A 57 -10.61 12.76 -3.00
N LYS A 58 -10.28 14.05 -3.10
CA LYS A 58 -10.00 14.88 -1.93
C LYS A 58 -11.21 14.99 -1.00
N ALA A 59 -12.41 15.13 -1.54
CA ALA A 59 -13.64 15.12 -0.73
C ALA A 59 -13.86 13.78 -0.01
N ALA A 60 -13.57 12.65 -0.67
CA ALA A 60 -13.73 11.32 -0.10
C ALA A 60 -12.68 11.00 0.98
N VAL A 61 -11.42 11.45 0.78
CA VAL A 61 -10.34 11.28 1.76
C VAL A 61 -10.51 12.24 2.95
N GLY A 62 -11.03 13.44 2.67
CA GLY A 62 -11.18 14.52 3.65
C GLY A 62 -9.85 14.90 4.29
N LYS A 63 -9.88 15.28 5.57
CA LYS A 63 -8.69 15.65 6.34
C LYS A 63 -7.84 14.48 6.83
N SER A 64 -8.14 13.26 6.37
CA SER A 64 -7.37 12.09 6.75
C SER A 64 -6.05 12.05 5.96
N MET A 65 -5.02 11.46 6.55
CA MET A 65 -3.77 11.14 5.87
C MET A 65 -3.59 9.63 5.80
N TRP A 66 -3.22 9.13 4.63
CA TRP A 66 -3.00 7.71 4.38
C TRP A 66 -1.58 7.46 3.89
N GLN A 67 -0.99 6.35 4.34
CA GLN A 67 0.32 5.88 3.88
C GLN A 67 0.14 4.79 2.83
N ALA A 68 0.68 5.03 1.64
CA ALA A 68 0.87 4.00 0.61
C ALA A 68 2.25 3.36 0.82
N VAL A 69 2.26 2.12 1.34
CA VAL A 69 3.47 1.39 1.68
C VAL A 69 3.75 0.30 0.64
N HIS A 70 4.94 0.35 0.06
CA HIS A 70 5.45 -0.66 -0.87
C HIS A 70 6.60 -1.40 -0.17
N ILE A 71 6.41 -2.70 0.11
CA ILE A 71 7.49 -3.55 0.65
C ILE A 71 8.40 -4.02 -0.50
N PRO A 72 9.63 -4.51 -0.23
CA PRO A 72 10.52 -4.93 -1.30
C PRO A 72 9.93 -6.08 -2.12
N THR A 73 10.01 -6.00 -3.46
CA THR A 73 9.54 -7.06 -4.36
C THR A 73 10.24 -8.38 -4.06
N THR A 74 11.53 -8.36 -3.71
CA THR A 74 12.27 -9.58 -3.35
C THR A 74 11.69 -10.27 -2.11
N VAL A 75 11.16 -9.52 -1.15
CA VAL A 75 10.49 -10.07 0.04
C VAL A 75 9.15 -10.68 -0.37
N SER A 76 8.34 -9.96 -1.15
CA SER A 76 7.05 -10.47 -1.62
C SER A 76 7.20 -11.76 -2.45
N ARG A 77 8.22 -11.85 -3.30
CA ARG A 77 8.52 -13.05 -4.10
C ARG A 77 9.04 -14.23 -3.27
N THR A 78 9.74 -13.96 -2.17
CA THR A 78 10.29 -14.99 -1.27
C THR A 78 9.24 -15.51 -0.30
N CYS A 79 8.28 -14.65 0.05
CA CYS A 79 7.23 -14.93 1.03
C CYS A 79 5.85 -15.01 0.34
N ASP A 80 4.88 -14.23 0.82
CA ASP A 80 3.50 -14.21 0.36
C ASP A 80 2.88 -12.81 0.50
N GLY A 81 1.63 -12.65 0.04
CA GLY A 81 0.88 -11.41 0.20
C GLY A 81 0.64 -11.03 1.67
N GLY A 82 0.45 -12.03 2.54
CA GLY A 82 0.22 -11.85 3.97
C GLY A 82 1.36 -11.16 4.71
N THR A 83 2.57 -11.23 4.16
CA THR A 83 3.76 -10.55 4.68
C THR A 83 3.65 -9.03 4.60
N THR A 84 2.95 -8.49 3.61
CA THR A 84 2.91 -7.06 3.28
C THR A 84 2.49 -6.16 4.45
N SER A 85 1.32 -6.41 5.04
CA SER A 85 0.80 -5.57 6.14
C SER A 85 1.60 -5.76 7.42
N ARG A 86 2.14 -6.96 7.64
CA ARG A 86 2.98 -7.26 8.81
C ARG A 86 4.31 -6.51 8.72
N TRP A 87 5.02 -6.66 7.60
CA TRP A 87 6.27 -5.94 7.33
C TRP A 87 6.08 -4.43 7.45
N SER A 88 5.03 -3.90 6.81
CA SER A 88 4.65 -2.49 6.91
C SER A 88 4.54 -2.04 8.36
N ALA A 89 3.71 -2.73 9.15
CA ALA A 89 3.47 -2.35 10.53
C ALA A 89 4.72 -2.43 11.42
N MET A 90 5.62 -3.41 11.20
CA MET A 90 6.86 -3.50 11.97
C MET A 90 7.72 -2.26 11.76
N GLN A 91 7.89 -1.86 10.49
CA GLN A 91 8.74 -0.70 10.19
C GLN A 91 8.07 0.62 10.52
N ILE A 92 6.73 0.72 10.42
CA ILE A 92 5.99 1.90 10.93
C ILE A 92 6.20 2.04 12.43
N GLY A 93 6.04 0.96 13.22
CA GLY A 93 6.26 1.00 14.66
C GLY A 93 7.65 1.47 15.05
N MET A 94 8.69 0.92 14.39
CA MET A 94 10.07 1.35 14.64
C MET A 94 10.32 2.80 14.23
N SER A 95 9.75 3.25 13.11
CA SER A 95 9.83 4.66 12.70
C SER A 95 9.15 5.60 13.70
N PHE A 96 8.00 5.22 14.27
CA PHE A 96 7.34 6.01 15.31
C PHE A 96 8.22 6.13 16.56
N ILE A 97 8.83 5.02 17.00
CA ILE A 97 9.76 5.02 18.13
C ILE A 97 10.92 5.99 17.89
N GLY A 98 11.57 5.88 16.73
CA GLY A 98 12.70 6.73 16.36
C GLY A 98 12.34 8.21 16.17
N ALA A 99 11.27 8.50 15.43
CA ALA A 99 10.88 9.86 15.05
C ALA A 99 10.27 10.66 16.22
N TYR A 100 9.47 9.99 17.07
CA TYR A 100 8.77 10.64 18.18
C TYR A 100 9.44 10.42 19.54
N LYS A 101 10.64 9.84 19.58
CA LYS A 101 11.42 9.59 20.81
C LYS A 101 10.62 8.81 21.87
N MET A 102 9.82 7.86 21.43
CA MET A 102 9.06 7.00 22.33
C MET A 102 9.98 6.02 23.05
N CYS A 103 9.53 5.47 24.18
CA CYS A 103 10.25 4.36 24.79
C CYS A 103 10.14 3.12 23.88
N ALA A 104 11.27 2.48 23.59
CA ALA A 104 11.34 1.33 22.70
C ALA A 104 10.75 0.06 23.34
N GLY A 105 9.42 -0.04 23.32
CA GLY A 105 8.66 -1.18 23.89
C GLY A 105 7.70 -0.81 25.03
N GLU A 106 7.27 0.44 25.14
CA GLU A 106 6.20 0.80 26.08
C GLU A 106 4.79 0.42 25.60
N ALA A 107 3.80 0.50 26.50
CA ALA A 107 2.43 0.09 26.21
C ALA A 107 1.81 0.78 24.97
N ALA A 108 2.09 2.07 24.76
CA ALA A 108 1.58 2.81 23.60
C ALA A 108 2.08 2.26 22.24
N VAL A 109 3.19 1.51 22.22
CA VAL A 109 3.67 0.84 21.00
C VAL A 109 2.68 -0.26 20.55
N ALA A 110 1.95 -0.88 21.49
CA ALA A 110 0.92 -1.86 21.16
C ALA A 110 -0.27 -1.23 20.42
N ASP A 111 -0.64 0.01 20.77
CA ASP A 111 -1.71 0.75 20.07
C ASP A 111 -1.30 1.06 18.63
N LEU A 112 -0.05 1.47 18.40
CA LEU A 112 0.51 1.65 17.06
C LEU A 112 0.47 0.34 16.25
N ALA A 113 0.84 -0.77 16.88
CA ALA A 113 0.80 -2.08 16.24
C ALA A 113 -0.63 -2.50 15.88
N PHE A 114 -1.60 -2.26 16.76
CA PHE A 114 -3.01 -2.56 16.49
C PHE A 114 -3.56 -1.69 15.35
N ALA A 115 -3.27 -0.39 15.37
CA ALA A 115 -3.65 0.55 14.32
C ALA A 115 -3.07 0.14 12.96
N ALA A 116 -1.76 -0.09 12.88
CA ALA A 116 -1.09 -0.40 11.62
C ALA A 116 -1.41 -1.80 11.05
N LYS A 117 -1.88 -2.75 11.89
CA LYS A 117 -2.17 -4.13 11.47
C LYS A 117 -3.65 -4.45 11.31
N HIS A 118 -4.54 -3.67 11.91
CA HIS A 118 -5.97 -3.96 11.94
C HIS A 118 -6.85 -2.72 11.78
N ALA A 119 -6.77 -1.74 12.69
CA ALA A 119 -7.76 -0.67 12.74
C ALA A 119 -7.62 0.39 11.64
N GLY A 120 -6.40 0.59 11.11
CA GLY A 120 -6.08 1.61 10.11
C GLY A 120 -5.42 1.05 8.85
N VAL A 121 -5.60 -0.23 8.55
CA VAL A 121 -5.00 -0.87 7.37
C VAL A 121 -6.06 -1.17 6.32
N ILE A 122 -5.75 -0.85 5.06
CA ILE A 122 -6.50 -1.32 3.90
C ILE A 122 -5.62 -2.34 3.18
N GLN A 123 -6.08 -3.60 3.17
CA GLN A 123 -5.44 -4.68 2.43
C GLN A 123 -5.92 -4.69 0.98
N MET A 124 -5.08 -5.18 0.07
CA MET A 124 -5.47 -5.30 -1.34
C MET A 124 -6.51 -6.40 -1.56
N ALA A 125 -6.46 -7.44 -0.71
CA ALA A 125 -7.34 -8.60 -0.77
C ALA A 125 -7.59 -9.18 0.63
N ASP A 126 -8.79 -9.73 0.81
CA ASP A 126 -9.17 -10.46 2.01
C ASP A 126 -8.59 -11.90 2.02
N ILE A 127 -8.54 -12.52 3.21
CA ILE A 127 -8.12 -13.91 3.39
C ILE A 127 -9.10 -14.89 2.73
N LEU A 128 -8.60 -16.01 2.19
CA LEU A 128 -9.44 -17.02 1.53
C LEU A 128 -9.85 -18.19 2.44
N PRO A 129 -11.03 -18.81 2.19
CA PRO A 129 -11.49 -19.99 2.92
C PRO A 129 -10.54 -21.19 2.79
N ALA A 130 -10.59 -22.09 3.78
CA ALA A 130 -9.65 -23.21 3.94
C ALA A 130 -9.43 -24.09 2.70
N ARG A 131 -10.46 -24.33 1.88
CA ARG A 131 -10.33 -25.15 0.65
C ARG A 131 -9.30 -24.59 -0.35
N ARG A 132 -9.10 -23.27 -0.34
CA ARG A 132 -8.14 -22.54 -1.18
C ARG A 132 -7.36 -21.55 -0.32
N ALA A 133 -6.88 -22.03 0.82
CA ALA A 133 -6.30 -21.21 1.88
C ALA A 133 -5.15 -20.35 1.35
N ARG A 134 -5.32 -19.04 1.51
CA ARG A 134 -4.35 -18.00 1.17
C ARG A 134 -4.53 -16.86 2.15
N GLY A 135 -3.41 -16.26 2.55
CA GLY A 135 -3.41 -15.04 3.35
C GLY A 135 -4.05 -13.86 2.60
N PRO A 136 -4.13 -12.69 3.26
CA PRO A 136 -4.58 -11.48 2.57
C PRO A 136 -3.56 -11.04 1.50
N ASN A 137 -3.94 -10.08 0.66
CA ASN A 137 -3.17 -9.58 -0.49
C ASN A 137 -2.86 -10.62 -1.58
N GLU A 138 -3.57 -11.75 -1.62
CA GLU A 138 -3.47 -12.75 -2.68
C GLU A 138 -4.56 -12.54 -3.75
N PRO A 139 -4.32 -12.88 -5.03
CA PRO A 139 -5.21 -12.52 -6.14
C PRO A 139 -6.68 -12.92 -5.94
N GLY A 140 -6.94 -14.13 -5.41
CA GLY A 140 -8.31 -14.64 -5.25
C GLY A 140 -9.17 -13.87 -4.25
N GLY A 141 -8.58 -13.03 -3.39
CA GLY A 141 -9.31 -12.20 -2.42
C GLY A 141 -9.51 -10.75 -2.87
N ILE A 142 -9.00 -10.37 -4.05
CA ILE A 142 -9.18 -9.01 -4.59
C ILE A 142 -10.62 -8.86 -5.08
N LYS A 143 -11.33 -7.86 -4.57
CA LYS A 143 -12.66 -7.51 -5.08
C LYS A 143 -12.55 -6.84 -6.44
N PHE A 144 -13.43 -7.16 -7.38
CA PHE A 144 -13.35 -6.59 -8.74
C PHE A 144 -13.38 -5.06 -8.76
N GLY A 145 -14.16 -4.40 -7.89
CA GLY A 145 -14.15 -2.95 -7.76
C GLY A 145 -12.77 -2.39 -7.38
N HIS A 146 -12.13 -2.97 -6.35
CA HIS A 146 -10.76 -2.59 -5.98
C HIS A 146 -9.78 -2.84 -7.13
N PHE A 147 -9.94 -3.96 -7.85
CA PHE A 147 -9.10 -4.26 -9.00
C PHE A 147 -9.26 -3.23 -10.11
N CYS A 148 -10.49 -2.79 -10.41
CA CYS A 148 -10.73 -1.70 -11.35
C CYS A 148 -9.98 -0.42 -10.93
N ASP A 149 -10.02 -0.06 -9.65
CA ASP A 149 -9.37 1.15 -9.14
C ASP A 149 -7.83 1.06 -9.14
N MET A 150 -7.25 -0.15 -9.10
CA MET A 150 -5.80 -0.34 -9.27
C MET A 150 -5.34 0.04 -10.68
N VAL A 151 -6.19 -0.13 -11.70
CA VAL A 151 -5.87 0.17 -13.10
C VAL A 151 -6.04 1.67 -13.37
N GLN A 152 -4.94 2.33 -13.68
CA GLN A 152 -4.87 3.81 -13.74
C GLN A 152 -5.29 4.41 -15.09
N SER A 153 -6.01 3.66 -15.94
CA SER A 153 -6.42 4.15 -17.27
C SER A 153 -7.43 5.29 -17.17
N ASP A 154 -8.36 5.22 -16.22
CA ASP A 154 -9.45 6.20 -16.09
C ASP A 154 -8.92 7.63 -15.88
N ARG A 155 -7.94 7.81 -14.98
CA ARG A 155 -7.35 9.14 -14.75
C ARG A 155 -6.54 9.68 -15.93
N LYS A 156 -6.06 8.81 -16.83
CA LYS A 156 -5.25 9.19 -17.99
C LYS A 156 -6.09 9.43 -19.24
N TYR A 157 -7.17 8.69 -19.41
CA TYR A 157 -8.08 8.78 -20.56
C TYR A 157 -9.55 8.89 -20.10
N PRO A 158 -9.91 9.94 -19.35
CA PRO A 158 -11.20 10.04 -18.64
C PRO A 158 -12.42 10.17 -19.57
N ASN A 159 -12.19 10.49 -20.85
CA ASN A 159 -13.25 10.64 -21.86
C ASN A 159 -13.36 9.42 -22.78
N ASP A 160 -12.59 8.36 -22.55
CA ASP A 160 -12.64 7.10 -23.30
C ASP A 160 -12.99 5.94 -22.35
N PRO A 161 -14.29 5.78 -22.01
CA PRO A 161 -14.73 4.75 -21.05
C PRO A 161 -14.54 3.33 -21.58
N VAL A 162 -14.53 3.15 -22.91
CA VAL A 162 -14.29 1.86 -23.55
C VAL A 162 -12.85 1.44 -23.32
N ARG A 163 -11.90 2.35 -23.56
CA ARG A 163 -10.48 2.09 -23.28
C ARG A 163 -10.26 1.75 -21.81
N SER A 164 -10.79 2.56 -20.89
CA SER A 164 -10.67 2.30 -19.45
C SER A 164 -11.17 0.90 -19.08
N SER A 165 -12.34 0.52 -19.58
CA SER A 165 -12.91 -0.82 -19.37
C SER A 165 -12.04 -1.94 -19.95
N LEU A 166 -11.48 -1.75 -21.15
CA LEU A 166 -10.66 -2.78 -21.80
C LEU A 166 -9.28 -2.94 -21.15
N GLU A 167 -8.69 -1.87 -20.63
CA GLU A 167 -7.44 -1.93 -19.84
C GLU A 167 -7.67 -2.71 -18.53
N ILE A 168 -8.83 -2.52 -17.89
CA ILE A 168 -9.25 -3.33 -16.73
C ILE A 168 -9.41 -4.80 -17.12
N VAL A 169 -10.06 -5.10 -18.25
CA VAL A 169 -10.21 -6.48 -18.75
C VAL A 169 -8.85 -7.10 -19.03
N ALA A 170 -7.94 -6.39 -19.71
CA ALA A 170 -6.61 -6.89 -20.03
C ALA A 170 -5.77 -7.18 -18.77
N ALA A 171 -5.81 -6.29 -17.78
CA ALA A 171 -5.15 -6.54 -16.49
C ALA A 171 -5.79 -7.74 -15.77
N GLY A 172 -7.12 -7.84 -15.83
CA GLY A 172 -7.90 -8.89 -15.16
C GLY A 172 -7.65 -10.27 -15.75
N THR A 173 -7.59 -10.41 -17.07
CA THR A 173 -7.25 -11.68 -17.72
C THR A 173 -5.84 -12.13 -17.38
N MET A 174 -4.88 -11.21 -17.32
CA MET A 174 -3.52 -11.54 -16.89
C MET A 174 -3.49 -12.00 -15.42
N LEU A 175 -4.07 -11.23 -14.50
CA LEU A 175 -3.97 -11.56 -13.07
C LEU A 175 -4.87 -12.74 -12.66
N PHE A 176 -6.14 -12.71 -13.04
CA PHE A 176 -7.12 -13.69 -12.57
C PHE A 176 -7.05 -15.00 -13.35
N ASP A 177 -6.87 -14.97 -14.67
CA ASP A 177 -6.81 -16.21 -15.45
C ASP A 177 -5.39 -16.78 -15.50
N GLN A 178 -4.39 -16.00 -15.92
CA GLN A 178 -3.05 -16.55 -16.16
C GLN A 178 -2.30 -16.86 -14.86
N ILE A 179 -2.32 -15.95 -13.88
CA ILE A 179 -1.60 -16.12 -12.62
C ILE A 179 -2.45 -16.86 -11.58
N TRP A 180 -3.63 -16.35 -11.26
CA TRP A 180 -4.44 -16.91 -10.18
C TRP A 180 -5.00 -18.29 -10.53
N LEU A 181 -5.88 -18.37 -11.54
CA LEU A 181 -6.49 -19.65 -11.93
C LEU A 181 -5.51 -20.58 -12.65
N GLY A 182 -4.57 -20.03 -13.42
CA GLY A 182 -3.63 -20.80 -14.24
C GLY A 182 -2.37 -21.27 -13.53
N SER A 183 -2.13 -20.82 -12.29
CA SER A 183 -0.94 -21.23 -11.52
C SER A 183 -1.17 -21.40 -10.02
N TYR A 184 -1.88 -20.50 -9.35
CA TYR A 184 -2.06 -20.58 -7.89
C TYR A 184 -3.09 -21.63 -7.47
N MET A 185 -4.09 -21.85 -8.32
CA MET A 185 -5.20 -22.81 -8.17
C MET A 185 -4.96 -24.09 -8.95
#